data_AF-A0A940DFS1-F1
#
_entry.id   AF-A0A940DFS1-F1
#
_cell.length_a   1.000
_cell.length_b   1.000
_cell.length_c   1.000
_cell.angle_alpha   90.00
_cell.angle_beta   90.00
_cell.angle_gamma   90.00
#
_symmetry.space_group_name_H-M   'P 1'
#
loop_
_entity.id
_entity.type
_entity.pdbx_description
1 polymer ?
#
loop_
_entity_poly.entity_id
_entity_poly.type
_entity_poly.pdbx_seq_one_letter_code
_entity_poly.pdbx_strand_id
1 'polypeptide(L)'
;MNIPISKLNWLIWLFPLLYFIHDVEEILTVEEFLTKHSDVVPIKITTLEFTLAFLLLWIFTFIGCYKASKNKRFLGLESKTFFSFLVPGIFLANGIGHLIQLILFQSYVPGIITSIVIIYPYSFITLKYLIHEQLLTVRKFLLFLCLGFILQAPIALLAHIIVKGMVYYVPLLFNELVDKGGF
;
A
#
# COMPACT_ATOMS: atom_id res chain seq x y z
N MET A 1 19.10 -22.16 -17.21
CA MET A 1 19.48 -20.79 -16.79
C MET A 1 19.28 -20.71 -15.29
N ASN A 2 20.36 -20.70 -14.49
CA ASN A 2 20.29 -20.64 -13.03
C ASN A 2 19.97 -19.20 -12.63
N ILE A 3 18.70 -18.93 -12.33
CA ILE A 3 18.26 -17.66 -11.74
C ILE A 3 18.97 -17.54 -10.39
N PRO A 4 19.77 -16.50 -10.12
CA PRO A 4 20.22 -16.29 -8.77
C PRO A 4 18.99 -15.83 -7.98
N ILE A 5 18.50 -16.70 -7.11
CA ILE A 5 17.45 -16.45 -6.10
C ILE A 5 17.64 -15.07 -5.41
N SER A 6 18.87 -14.54 -5.41
CA SER A 6 19.21 -13.20 -4.94
C SER A 6 18.44 -12.05 -5.60
N LYS A 7 18.21 -12.01 -6.92
CA LYS A 7 17.64 -10.81 -7.58
C LYS A 7 16.16 -10.62 -7.27
N LEU A 8 15.35 -11.68 -7.34
CA LEU A 8 13.94 -11.62 -6.96
C LEU A 8 13.80 -11.28 -5.47
N ASN A 9 14.62 -11.89 -4.61
CA ASN A 9 14.63 -11.58 -3.18
C ASN A 9 15.01 -10.12 -2.91
N TRP A 10 15.96 -9.56 -3.65
CA TRP A 10 16.29 -8.14 -3.57
C TRP A 10 15.09 -7.25 -3.90
N LEU A 11 14.35 -7.55 -4.98
CA LEU A 11 13.13 -6.81 -5.32
C LEU A 11 12.07 -6.95 -4.22
N ILE A 12 11.84 -8.16 -3.70
CA ILE A 12 10.88 -8.41 -2.61
C ILE A 12 11.20 -7.59 -1.36
N TRP A 13 12.48 -7.50 -0.98
CA TRP A 13 12.92 -6.73 0.20
C TRP A 13 12.94 -5.23 -0.02
N LEU A 14 13.19 -4.79 -1.26
CA LEU A 14 13.13 -3.39 -1.62
C LEU A 14 11.68 -2.85 -1.58
N PHE A 15 10.70 -3.68 -1.92
CA PHE A 15 9.28 -3.30 -1.93
C PHE A 15 8.79 -2.60 -0.66
N PRO A 16 8.84 -3.21 0.54
CA PRO A 16 8.27 -2.59 1.73
C PRO A 16 8.98 -1.29 2.10
N LEU A 17 10.28 -1.15 1.78
CA LEU A 17 11.00 0.09 2.00
C LEU A 17 10.46 1.21 1.10
N LEU A 18 10.30 0.93 -0.20
CA LEU A 18 9.78 1.91 -1.15
C LEU A 18 8.31 2.24 -0.89
N TYR A 19 7.51 1.25 -0.50
CA TYR A 19 6.13 1.45 -0.09
C TYR A 19 6.04 2.36 1.13
N PHE A 20 6.90 2.18 2.14
CA PHE A 20 6.95 3.07 3.29
C PHE A 20 7.29 4.52 2.92
N ILE A 21 8.27 4.73 2.03
CA ILE A 21 8.66 6.09 1.61
C ILE A 21 7.50 6.79 0.89
N HIS A 22 6.75 6.05 0.08
CA HIS A 22 5.53 6.54 -0.55
C HIS A 22 4.46 6.92 0.49
N ASP A 23 4.19 6.03 1.44
CA ASP A 23 3.22 6.29 2.52
C ASP A 23 3.60 7.54 3.33
N VAL A 24 4.89 7.80 3.54
CA VAL A 24 5.37 9.00 4.25
C VAL A 24 4.99 10.28 3.49
N GLU A 25 5.12 10.32 2.16
CA GLU A 25 4.64 11.48 1.38
C GLU A 25 3.13 11.68 1.57
N GLU A 26 2.36 10.59 1.49
CA GLU A 26 0.91 10.66 1.64
C GLU A 26 0.51 11.13 3.05
N ILE A 27 1.09 10.55 4.09
CA ILE A 27 0.86 10.93 5.49
C ILE A 27 1.08 12.42 5.71
N LEU A 28 2.16 12.97 5.15
CA LEU A 28 2.52 14.37 5.32
C LEU A 28 1.59 15.34 4.59
N THR A 29 0.82 14.87 3.60
CA THR A 29 0.10 15.77 2.67
C THR A 29 -1.39 15.50 2.56
N VAL A 30 -1.89 14.35 3.04
CA VAL A 30 -3.28 13.93 2.87
C VAL A 30 -4.28 14.80 3.61
N GLU A 31 -3.98 15.23 4.84
CA GLU A 31 -4.92 16.02 5.64
C GLU A 31 -5.16 17.42 5.06
N GLU A 32 -4.08 18.07 4.59
CA GLU A 32 -4.17 19.34 3.88
C GLU A 32 -4.95 19.18 2.56
N PHE A 33 -4.65 18.12 1.80
CA PHE A 33 -5.35 17.83 0.55
C PHE A 33 -6.85 17.63 0.76
N LEU A 34 -7.26 16.80 1.72
CA LEU A 34 -8.67 16.53 2.02
C LEU A 34 -9.39 17.79 2.52
N THR A 35 -8.71 18.62 3.30
CA THR A 35 -9.29 19.90 3.76
C THR A 35 -9.55 20.84 2.58
N LYS A 36 -8.56 21.00 1.70
CA LYS A 36 -8.64 21.85 0.51
C LYS A 36 -9.68 21.38 -0.51
N HIS A 37 -9.90 20.08 -0.62
CA HIS A 37 -10.82 19.47 -1.58
C HIS A 37 -12.09 18.89 -0.96
N SER A 38 -12.47 19.38 0.23
CA SER A 38 -13.62 18.89 0.99
C SER A 38 -14.98 19.03 0.29
N ASP A 39 -15.11 19.98 -0.65
CA ASP A 39 -16.30 20.15 -1.49
C ASP A 39 -16.51 18.99 -2.48
N VAL A 40 -15.42 18.32 -2.89
CA VAL A 40 -15.43 17.22 -3.85
C VAL A 40 -15.32 15.87 -3.14
N VAL A 41 -14.49 15.80 -2.09
CA VAL A 41 -14.26 14.60 -1.28
C VAL A 41 -14.68 14.92 0.15
N PRO A 42 -15.97 14.70 0.53
CA PRO A 42 -16.51 15.10 1.82
C PRO A 42 -16.14 14.09 2.92
N ILE A 43 -14.86 13.73 3.00
CA ILE A 43 -14.31 12.78 3.96
C ILE A 43 -13.27 13.52 4.80
N LYS A 44 -13.35 13.37 6.12
CA LYS A 44 -12.36 13.89 7.06
C LYS A 44 -11.58 12.73 7.65
N ILE A 45 -10.28 12.72 7.40
CA ILE A 45 -9.33 11.76 7.95
C ILE A 45 -8.19 12.58 8.53
N THR A 46 -7.88 12.35 9.80
CA THR A 46 -6.74 13.00 10.44
C THR A 46 -5.44 12.32 10.04
N THR A 47 -4.31 13.06 10.10
CA THR A 47 -2.98 12.49 9.87
C THR A 47 -2.71 11.27 10.76
N LEU A 48 -3.18 11.28 12.01
CA LEU A 48 -3.03 10.15 12.94
C LEU A 48 -3.79 8.91 12.47
N GLU A 49 -5.07 9.04 12.12
CA GLU A 49 -5.88 7.94 11.61
C GLU A 49 -5.30 7.36 10.31
N PHE A 50 -4.85 8.23 9.40
CA PHE A 50 -4.23 7.81 8.16
C PHE A 50 -2.91 7.06 8.41
N THR A 51 -2.05 7.61 9.27
CA THR A 51 -0.76 7.01 9.65
C THR A 51 -0.96 5.61 10.23
N LEU A 52 -1.87 5.44 11.18
CA LEU A 52 -2.12 4.14 11.81
C LEU A 52 -2.68 3.12 10.80
N ALA A 53 -3.55 3.56 9.88
CA ALA A 53 -4.14 2.68 8.87
C ALA A 53 -3.08 2.19 7.88
N PHE A 54 -2.22 3.09 7.41
CA PHE A 54 -1.15 2.75 6.48
C PHE A 54 -0.02 1.97 7.15
N LEU A 55 0.29 2.23 8.43
CA LEU A 55 1.20 1.37 9.21
C LEU A 55 0.67 -0.07 9.33
N LEU A 56 -0.63 -0.25 9.54
CA LEU A 56 -1.25 -1.58 9.58
C LEU A 56 -1.09 -2.31 8.24
N LEU A 57 -1.40 -1.63 7.12
CA LEU A 57 -1.22 -2.17 5.77
C LEU A 57 0.25 -2.45 5.44
N TRP A 58 1.14 -1.57 5.87
CA TRP A 58 2.57 -1.71 5.70
C TRP A 58 3.11 -2.93 6.45
N ILE A 59 2.75 -3.12 7.73
CA ILE A 59 3.15 -4.30 8.52
C ILE A 59 2.65 -5.59 7.86
N PHE A 60 1.38 -5.61 7.44
CA PHE A 60 0.80 -6.76 6.76
C PHE A 60 1.56 -7.10 5.47
N THR A 61 1.90 -6.07 4.70
CA THR A 61 2.65 -6.18 3.45
C THR A 61 4.10 -6.63 3.70
N PHE A 62 4.74 -6.09 4.74
CA PHE A 62 6.08 -6.48 5.17
C PHE A 62 6.14 -7.97 5.55
N ILE A 63 5.15 -8.47 6.31
CA ILE A 63 5.03 -9.90 6.64
C ILE A 63 4.86 -10.74 5.37
N GLY A 64 4.05 -10.27 4.42
CA GLY A 64 3.88 -10.90 3.12
C GLY A 64 5.19 -11.00 2.35
N CYS A 65 5.94 -9.89 2.24
CA CYS A 65 7.26 -9.85 1.60
C CYS A 65 8.27 -10.76 2.31
N TYR A 66 8.30 -10.76 3.64
CA TYR A 66 9.15 -11.67 4.42
C TYR A 66 8.85 -13.14 4.07
N LYS A 67 7.59 -13.56 4.10
CA LYS A 67 7.18 -14.93 3.73
C LYS A 67 7.51 -15.24 2.27
N ALA A 68 7.27 -14.31 1.35
CA ALA A 68 7.56 -14.45 -0.07
C ALA A 68 9.08 -14.65 -0.31
N SER A 69 9.94 -13.92 0.40
CA SER A 69 11.41 -14.06 0.32
C SER A 69 11.92 -15.43 0.76
N LYS A 70 11.16 -16.13 1.62
CA LYS A 70 11.41 -17.50 2.06
C LYS A 70 10.66 -18.54 1.22
N ASN A 71 10.10 -18.12 0.08
CA ASN A 71 9.29 -18.93 -0.83
C ASN A 71 8.09 -19.62 -0.13
N LYS A 72 7.55 -19.00 0.92
CA LYS A 72 6.36 -19.49 1.64
C LYS A 72 5.10 -18.84 1.10
N ARG A 73 3.98 -19.55 1.21
CA ARG A 73 2.66 -19.01 0.87
C ARG A 73 2.20 -17.94 1.87
N PHE A 74 1.45 -16.98 1.37
CA PHE A 74 0.78 -15.95 2.18
C PHE A 74 -0.61 -15.70 1.60
N LEU A 75 -1.65 -15.68 2.45
CA LEU A 75 -3.06 -15.58 2.03
C LEU A 75 -3.48 -16.64 1.00
N GLY A 76 -2.93 -17.86 1.11
CA GLY A 76 -3.17 -18.93 0.14
C GLY A 76 -2.45 -18.74 -1.20
N LEU A 77 -1.81 -17.60 -1.45
CA LEU A 77 -1.07 -17.32 -2.67
C LEU A 77 0.38 -17.81 -2.58
N GLU A 78 0.89 -18.31 -3.70
CA GLU A 78 2.31 -18.61 -3.86
C GLU A 78 3.14 -17.33 -3.86
N SER A 79 4.39 -17.40 -3.38
CA SER A 79 5.29 -16.23 -3.25
C SER A 79 5.33 -15.36 -4.51
N LYS A 80 5.53 -15.99 -5.67
CA LYS A 80 5.60 -15.30 -6.98
C LYS A 80 4.28 -14.63 -7.35
N THR A 81 3.16 -15.29 -7.10
CA THR A 81 1.80 -14.79 -7.38
C THR A 81 1.46 -13.64 -6.45
N PHE A 82 1.76 -13.77 -5.16
CA PHE A 82 1.61 -12.69 -4.18
C PHE A 82 2.41 -11.46 -4.59
N PHE A 83 3.70 -11.63 -4.89
CA PHE A 83 4.56 -10.51 -5.29
C PHE A 83 4.14 -9.88 -6.62
N SER A 84 3.69 -10.70 -7.58
CA SER A 84 3.14 -10.23 -8.85
C SER A 84 1.80 -9.53 -8.69
N PHE A 85 1.01 -9.83 -7.66
CA PHE A 85 -0.19 -9.07 -7.34
C PHE A 85 0.18 -7.77 -6.62
N LEU A 86 1.13 -7.81 -5.71
CA LEU A 86 1.53 -6.66 -4.90
C LEU A 86 2.14 -5.54 -5.74
N VAL A 87 3.11 -5.84 -6.62
CA VAL A 87 3.86 -4.80 -7.35
C VAL A 87 3.03 -4.20 -8.49
N PRO A 88 2.75 -4.91 -9.60
CA PRO A 88 1.98 -4.32 -10.68
C PRO A 88 0.48 -4.25 -10.39
N GLY A 89 -0.05 -5.05 -9.45
CA GLY A 89 -1.47 -5.00 -9.12
C GLY A 89 -1.78 -3.83 -8.19
N ILE A 90 -1.19 -3.79 -6.99
CA ILE A 90 -1.49 -2.73 -6.02
C ILE A 90 -0.61 -1.50 -6.24
N PHE A 91 0.71 -1.65 -6.20
CA PHE A 91 1.62 -0.51 -6.14
C PHE A 91 1.60 0.33 -7.42
N LEU A 92 1.68 -0.31 -8.58
CA LEU A 92 1.57 0.38 -9.88
C LEU A 92 0.18 0.97 -10.11
N ALA A 93 -0.90 0.27 -9.74
CA ALA A 93 -2.25 0.83 -9.85
C ALA A 93 -2.42 2.07 -8.99
N ASN A 94 -1.85 2.07 -7.76
CA ASN A 94 -1.88 3.23 -6.88
C ASN A 94 -1.17 4.43 -7.54
N GLY A 95 0.03 4.21 -8.07
CA GLY A 95 0.77 5.25 -8.79
C GLY A 95 0.00 5.80 -10.00
N ILE A 96 -0.69 4.95 -10.77
CA ILE A 96 -1.54 5.41 -11.88
C ILE A 96 -2.76 6.18 -11.34
N GLY A 97 -3.34 5.73 -10.22
CA GLY A 97 -4.41 6.40 -9.51
C GLY A 97 -4.05 7.85 -9.15
N HIS A 98 -2.86 8.08 -8.60
CA HIS A 98 -2.38 9.44 -8.31
C HIS A 98 -2.24 10.31 -9.56
N LEU A 99 -1.77 9.75 -10.67
CA LEU A 99 -1.70 10.48 -11.93
C LEU A 99 -3.09 10.85 -12.47
N ILE A 100 -4.05 9.93 -12.37
CA ILE A 100 -5.45 10.21 -12.73
C ILE A 100 -6.01 11.31 -11.82
N GLN A 101 -5.79 11.23 -10.52
CA GLN A 101 -6.20 12.25 -9.56
C GLN A 101 -5.55 13.61 -9.88
N LEU A 102 -4.26 13.65 -10.22
CA LEU A 102 -3.59 14.89 -10.63
C LEU A 102 -4.30 15.54 -11.83
N ILE A 103 -4.68 14.74 -12.82
CA ILE A 103 -5.40 15.23 -14.02
C ILE A 103 -6.79 15.75 -13.64
N LEU A 104 -7.51 15.07 -12.75
CA LEU A 104 -8.87 15.41 -12.36
C LEU A 104 -8.95 16.63 -11.43
N PHE A 105 -8.10 16.67 -10.40
CA PHE A 105 -8.06 17.76 -9.42
C PHE A 105 -7.27 18.97 -9.91
N GLN A 106 -6.42 18.79 -10.93
CA GLN A 106 -5.53 19.84 -11.47
C GLN A 106 -4.71 20.53 -10.38
N SER A 107 -4.38 19.80 -9.32
CA SER A 107 -3.67 20.27 -8.14
C SER A 107 -2.71 19.17 -7.67
N TYR A 108 -1.78 19.51 -6.78
CA TYR A 108 -0.97 18.50 -6.11
C TYR A 108 -1.86 17.46 -5.42
N VAL A 109 -1.52 16.19 -5.58
CA VAL A 109 -2.20 15.05 -4.96
C VAL A 109 -1.19 14.28 -4.10
N PRO A 110 -1.55 13.89 -2.87
CA PRO A 110 -0.72 13.04 -2.03
C PRO A 110 -0.19 11.84 -2.79
N GLY A 111 1.13 11.59 -2.72
CA GLY A 111 1.76 10.43 -3.34
C GLY A 111 2.19 10.61 -4.79
N ILE A 112 1.93 11.76 -5.44
CA ILE A 112 2.29 11.97 -6.85
C ILE A 112 3.80 12.06 -7.09
N ILE A 113 4.57 12.63 -6.17
CA ILE A 113 6.02 12.80 -6.35
C ILE A 113 6.70 11.43 -6.29
N THR A 114 6.41 10.66 -5.25
CA THR A 114 6.93 9.29 -5.11
C THR A 114 6.31 8.35 -6.12
N SER A 115 5.12 8.61 -6.66
CA SER A 115 4.60 7.85 -7.82
C SER A 115 5.56 7.92 -9.01
N ILE A 116 6.00 9.14 -9.35
CA ILE A 116 6.90 9.39 -10.48
C ILE A 116 8.32 8.90 -10.18
N VAL A 117 8.84 9.17 -8.99
CA VAL A 117 10.26 8.94 -8.65
C VAL A 117 10.52 7.52 -8.12
N ILE A 118 9.52 6.88 -7.51
CA ILE A 118 9.66 5.59 -6.82
C ILE A 118 8.77 4.51 -7.44
N ILE A 119 7.44 4.71 -7.47
CA ILE A 119 6.50 3.66 -7.86
C ILE A 119 6.74 3.24 -9.30
N TYR A 120 6.76 4.17 -10.26
CA TYR A 120 6.91 3.84 -11.67
C TYR A 120 8.26 3.18 -11.98
N PRO A 121 9.42 3.74 -11.57
CA PRO A 121 10.70 3.12 -11.86
C PRO A 121 10.80 1.71 -11.28
N TYR A 122 10.43 1.54 -10.01
CA TYR A 122 10.50 0.24 -9.36
C TYR A 122 9.52 -0.77 -9.97
N SER A 123 8.27 -0.36 -10.24
CA SER A 123 7.24 -1.23 -10.78
C SER A 123 7.57 -1.67 -12.21
N PHE A 124 8.09 -0.77 -13.06
CA PHE A 124 8.49 -1.14 -14.42
C PHE A 124 9.72 -2.06 -14.44
N ILE A 125 10.73 -1.80 -13.60
CA ILE A 125 11.89 -2.69 -13.46
C ILE A 125 11.43 -4.08 -13.02
N THR A 126 10.56 -4.15 -12.01
CA THR A 126 10.05 -5.40 -11.45
C THR A 126 9.15 -6.13 -12.45
N LEU A 127 8.22 -5.43 -13.10
CA LEU A 127 7.33 -6.01 -14.10
C LEU A 127 8.11 -6.59 -15.29
N LYS A 128 9.11 -5.85 -15.80
CA LYS A 128 10.00 -6.33 -16.85
C LYS A 128 10.72 -7.62 -16.43
N TYR A 129 11.23 -7.66 -15.20
CA TYR A 129 11.87 -8.87 -14.66
C TYR A 129 10.87 -10.04 -14.54
N LEU A 130 9.67 -9.81 -13.98
CA LEU A 130 8.66 -10.85 -13.80
C LEU A 130 8.17 -11.45 -15.14
N ILE A 131 8.01 -10.62 -16.17
CA ILE A 131 7.61 -11.08 -17.51
C ILE A 131 8.75 -11.83 -18.19
N HIS A 132 9.97 -11.28 -18.16
CA HIS A 132 11.15 -11.89 -18.79
C HIS A 132 11.45 -13.28 -18.21
N GLU A 133 11.36 -13.43 -16.89
CA GLU A 133 11.57 -14.70 -16.19
C GLU A 133 10.33 -15.62 -16.21
N GLN A 134 9.30 -15.28 -17.00
CA GLN A 134 8.04 -16.04 -17.13
C GLN A 134 7.31 -16.29 -15.80
N LEU A 135 7.55 -15.44 -14.80
CA LEU A 135 6.89 -15.47 -13.49
C LEU A 135 5.50 -14.82 -13.54
N LEU A 136 5.29 -13.93 -14.52
CA LEU A 136 4.03 -13.24 -14.76
C LEU A 136 3.73 -13.17 -16.26
N THR A 137 2.53 -13.57 -16.66
CA THR A 137 2.06 -13.39 -18.04
C THR A 137 1.37 -12.03 -18.20
N VAL A 138 1.35 -11.47 -19.41
CA VAL A 138 0.66 -10.20 -19.70
C VAL A 138 -0.82 -10.26 -19.31
N ARG A 139 -1.50 -11.38 -19.56
CA ARG A 139 -2.90 -11.58 -19.16
C ARG A 139 -3.09 -11.50 -17.65
N LYS A 140 -2.21 -12.14 -16.86
CA LYS A 140 -2.25 -12.09 -15.39
C LYS A 140 -1.89 -10.70 -14.89
N PHE A 141 -0.93 -10.02 -15.52
CA PHE A 141 -0.59 -8.64 -15.22
C PHE A 141 -1.81 -7.72 -15.33
N LEU A 142 -2.52 -7.74 -16.48
CA LEU A 142 -3.71 -6.92 -16.69
C LEU A 142 -4.80 -7.24 -15.67
N LEU A 143 -5.02 -8.53 -15.38
CA LEU A 143 -5.97 -8.95 -14.34
C LEU A 143 -5.60 -8.36 -12.97
N PHE A 144 -4.34 -8.48 -12.55
CA PHE A 144 -3.89 -7.97 -11.26
C PHE A 144 -3.95 -6.45 -11.19
N LEU A 145 -3.62 -5.75 -12.27
CA LEU A 145 -3.74 -4.29 -12.36
C LEU A 145 -5.21 -3.86 -12.16
N CYS A 146 -6.15 -4.49 -12.87
CA CYS A 146 -7.58 -4.21 -12.71
C CYS A 146 -8.07 -4.53 -11.29
N LEU A 147 -7.67 -5.68 -10.74
CA LEU A 147 -8.01 -6.05 -9.37
C LEU A 147 -7.44 -5.06 -8.36
N GLY A 148 -6.23 -4.54 -8.58
CA GLY A 148 -5.64 -3.56 -7.67
C GLY A 148 -6.41 -2.25 -7.62
N PHE A 149 -6.83 -1.71 -8.77
CA PHE A 149 -7.71 -0.54 -8.81
C PHE A 149 -9.01 -0.74 -8.03
N ILE A 150 -9.60 -1.94 -8.14
CA ILE A 150 -10.86 -2.27 -7.47
C ILE A 150 -10.64 -2.47 -5.96
N LEU A 151 -9.55 -3.12 -5.56
CA LEU A 151 -9.33 -3.58 -4.20
C LEU A 151 -8.65 -2.55 -3.30
N GLN A 152 -7.85 -1.63 -3.85
CA GLN A 152 -7.09 -0.66 -3.03
C GLN A 152 -8.00 0.20 -2.15
N ALA A 153 -9.07 0.77 -2.72
CA ALA A 153 -9.99 1.65 -2.00
C ALA A 153 -10.74 0.92 -0.85
N PRO A 154 -11.40 -0.23 -1.07
CA PRO A 154 -12.07 -0.94 0.02
C PRO A 154 -11.10 -1.48 1.08
N ILE A 155 -9.87 -1.88 0.71
CA ILE A 155 -8.86 -2.31 1.68
C ILE A 155 -8.38 -1.13 2.54
N ALA A 156 -8.08 0.02 1.93
CA ALA A 156 -7.71 1.23 2.66
C ALA A 156 -8.84 1.71 3.58
N LEU A 157 -10.08 1.69 3.09
CA LEU A 157 -11.26 2.04 3.88
C LEU A 157 -11.44 1.09 5.07
N LEU A 158 -11.27 -0.21 4.87
CA LEU A 158 -11.34 -1.20 5.96
C LEU A 158 -10.26 -0.95 7.01
N ALA A 159 -9.02 -0.68 6.60
CA ALA A 159 -7.93 -0.35 7.51
C ALA A 159 -8.24 0.93 8.32
N HIS A 160 -8.78 1.95 7.67
CA HIS A 160 -9.21 3.18 8.34
C HIS A 160 -10.35 2.93 9.35
N ILE A 161 -11.36 2.12 9.00
CA ILE A 161 -12.47 1.78 9.91
C ILE A 161 -11.95 1.06 11.16
N ILE A 162 -11.03 0.10 10.99
CA ILE A 162 -10.41 -0.63 12.11
C ILE A 162 -9.69 0.36 13.04
N VAL A 163 -8.86 1.24 12.47
CA VAL A 163 -8.09 2.22 13.23
C VAL A 163 -8.98 3.24 13.92
N LYS A 164 -10.02 3.74 13.27
CA LYS A 164 -10.97 4.68 13.86
C LYS A 164 -11.65 4.08 15.08
N GLY A 165 -12.00 2.80 15.01
CA GLY A 165 -12.45 2.04 16.16
C GLY A 165 -11.40 2.00 17.28
N MET A 166 -10.15 1.65 16.96
CA MET A 166 -9.07 1.62 17.95
C MET A 166 -8.84 2.97 18.63
N VAL A 167 -8.75 4.05 17.86
CA VAL A 167 -8.54 5.41 18.37
C VAL A 167 -9.68 5.85 19.30
N TYR A 168 -10.91 5.42 19.02
CA TYR A 168 -12.08 5.74 19.85
C TYR A 168 -12.17 4.88 21.11
N TYR A 169 -12.02 3.55 21.00
CA TYR A 169 -12.31 2.61 22.09
C TYR A 169 -11.13 2.38 23.04
N VAL A 170 -9.87 2.49 22.58
CA VAL A 170 -8.70 2.24 23.43
C VAL A 170 -8.60 3.25 24.58
N PRO A 171 -8.79 4.57 24.38
CA PRO A 171 -8.78 5.52 25.49
C PRO A 171 -9.91 5.28 26.50
N LEU A 172 -11.10 4.91 26.03
CA LEU A 172 -12.25 4.59 26.90
C LEU A 172 -11.95 3.39 27.80
N LEU A 173 -11.42 2.30 27.22
CA LEU A 173 -11.04 1.10 27.97
C LEU A 173 -9.90 1.39 28.96
N PHE A 174 -8.91 2.18 28.55
CA PHE A 174 -7.80 2.57 29.42
C PHE A 174 -8.29 3.38 30.63
N ASN A 175 -9.15 4.37 30.42
CA ASN A 175 -9.73 5.16 31.51
C ASN A 175 -10.55 4.29 32.45
N GLU A 176 -11.35 3.35 31.93
CA GLU A 176 -12.13 2.42 32.76
C GLU A 176 -11.22 1.51 33.62
N LEU A 177 -10.07 1.08 33.10
CA LEU A 177 -9.09 0.27 33.84
C LEU A 177 -8.36 1.09 34.92
N VAL A 178 -8.03 2.35 34.63
CA VAL A 178 -7.45 3.27 35.62
C VAL A 178 -8.46 3.57 36.73
N ASP A 179 -9.71 3.88 36.38
CA ASP A 179 -10.77 4.18 37.35
C ASP A 179 -11.13 2.98 38.24
N LYS A 180 -10.96 1.75 37.74
CA LYS A 180 -11.14 0.51 38.52
C LYS A 180 -9.92 0.12 39.37
N GLY A 181 -8.89 0.95 39.44
CA GLY A 181 -7.69 0.70 40.26
C GLY A 181 -6.79 -0.42 39.72
N GLY A 182 -6.80 -0.63 38.40
CA GLY A 182 -5.96 -1.63 37.73
C GLY A 182 -4.47 -1.27 37.64
N PHE A 183 -4.08 -0.07 38.08
CA PHE A 183 -2.70 0.43 38.20
C PHE A 183 -2.58 1.39 39.39
#